data_AF-A0A537BWK0-F1
#
_entry.id   AF-A0A537BWK0-F1
#
_cell.length_a   1.000
_cell.length_b   1.000
_cell.length_c   1.000
_cell.angle_alpha   90.00
_cell.angle_beta   90.00
_cell.angle_gamma   90.00
#
_symmetry.space_group_name_H-M   'P 1'
#
loop_
_entity.id
_entity.type
_entity.pdbx_description
1 polymer ?
#
loop_
_entity_poly.entity_id
_entity_poly.type
_entity_poly.pdbx_seq_one_letter_code
_entity_poly.pdbx_strand_id
1 'polypeptide(L)' 'LAALRALPGVGEWTAQYIAMRALSWPDAFPHTDLGVMKALGETGARRVLAAGEAWRPWRAYAVMHLWQSLTKE' A
#
# COMPACT_ATOMS: atom_id res chain seq x y z
N LEU A 1 12.81 5.74 -1.06
CA LEU A 1 12.47 4.39 -0.55
C LEU A 1 13.65 3.42 -0.50
N ALA A 2 14.54 3.38 -1.51
CA ALA A 2 15.69 2.46 -1.51
C ALA A 2 16.54 2.52 -0.23
N ALA A 3 16.84 3.73 0.28
CA ALA A 3 17.57 3.90 1.53
C ALA A 3 16.86 3.28 2.76
N LEU A 4 15.52 3.37 2.83
CA LEU A 4 14.76 2.73 3.91
C LEU A 4 14.89 1.20 3.83
N ARG A 5 14.78 0.63 2.61
CA ARG A 5 14.89 -0.83 2.38
C ARG A 5 16.28 -1.41 2.63
N ALA A 6 17.30 -0.57 2.74
CA ALA A 6 18.65 -1.00 3.09
C ALA A 6 18.81 -1.22 4.61
N LEU A 7 17.87 -0.76 5.43
CA LEU A 7 17.91 -0.94 6.88
C LEU A 7 17.46 -2.37 7.26
N PRO A 8 18.16 -3.05 8.19
CA PRO A 8 17.74 -4.36 8.67
C PRO A 8 16.32 -4.33 9.23
N GLY A 9 15.47 -5.26 8.77
CA GLY A 9 14.06 -5.35 9.20
C GLY A 9 13.08 -4.43 8.46
N VAL A 10 13.54 -3.59 7.53
CA VAL A 10 12.66 -2.70 6.73
C VAL A 10 12.43 -3.28 5.33
N GLY A 11 11.30 -3.96 5.14
CA GLY A 11 10.87 -4.47 3.84
C GLY A 11 10.13 -3.43 2.97
N GLU A 12 9.71 -3.84 1.77
CA GLU A 12 8.96 -2.99 0.82
C GLU A 12 7.67 -2.45 1.46
N TRP A 13 6.91 -3.30 2.16
CA TRP A 13 5.68 -2.89 2.85
C TRP A 13 5.93 -1.73 3.82
N THR A 14 6.92 -1.88 4.71
CA THR A 14 7.27 -0.87 5.71
C THR A 14 7.75 0.42 5.05
N ALA A 15 8.57 0.31 4.00
CA ALA A 15 9.06 1.47 3.26
C ALA A 15 7.91 2.27 2.61
N GLN A 16 6.96 1.58 1.97
CA GLN A 16 5.77 2.21 1.38
C GLN A 16 4.85 2.81 2.44
N TYR A 17 4.67 2.14 3.57
CA TYR A 17 3.88 2.66 4.69
C TYR A 17 4.49 3.93 5.28
N ILE A 18 5.82 3.99 5.44
CA ILE A 18 6.54 5.20 5.83
C ILE A 18 6.34 6.31 4.79
N ALA A 19 6.50 6.01 3.51
CA ALA A 19 6.24 6.99 2.45
C ALA A 19 4.82 7.56 2.53
N MET A 20 3.83 6.71 2.78
CA MET A 20 2.44 7.13 2.88
C MET A 20 2.17 7.98 4.12
N ARG A 21 2.54 7.49 5.32
CA ARG A 21 2.11 8.10 6.59
C ARG A 21 3.07 9.17 7.11
N ALA A 22 4.37 8.96 6.99
CA ALA A 22 5.37 9.90 7.52
C ALA A 22 5.76 10.95 6.48
N LEU A 23 5.90 10.56 5.22
CA LEU A 23 6.30 11.47 4.14
C LEU A 23 5.11 12.06 3.37
N SER A 24 3.88 11.66 3.71
CA SER A 24 2.65 12.10 3.04
C SER A 24 2.70 11.96 1.52
N TRP A 25 3.38 10.92 1.00
CA TRP A 25 3.51 10.71 -0.44
C TRP A 25 2.20 10.17 -1.02
N PRO A 26 1.45 10.94 -1.85
CA PRO A 26 0.14 10.54 -2.36
C PRO A 26 0.11 9.27 -3.22
N ASP A 27 1.26 8.88 -3.79
CA ASP A 27 1.35 7.73 -4.70
C ASP A 27 1.99 6.50 -4.04
N ALA A 28 2.21 6.53 -2.72
CA ALA A 28 2.71 5.39 -1.96
C ALA A 28 1.70 4.23 -1.97
N PHE A 29 2.19 3.01 -2.14
CA PHE A 29 1.32 1.85 -2.31
C PHE A 29 1.90 0.57 -1.68
N PRO A 30 1.53 0.24 -0.43
CA PRO A 30 1.94 -0.99 0.24
C PRO A 30 1.18 -2.22 -0.33
N HIS A 31 1.46 -2.58 -1.58
CA HIS A 31 0.77 -3.65 -2.33
C HIS A 31 0.86 -5.06 -1.72
N THR A 32 1.75 -5.29 -0.75
CA THR A 32 1.84 -6.54 0.01
C THR A 32 1.00 -6.52 1.30
N ASP A 33 0.23 -5.46 1.55
CA ASP A 33 -0.65 -5.33 2.71
C ASP A 33 -1.81 -6.34 2.66
N LEU A 34 -1.98 -7.12 3.72
CA LEU A 34 -3.03 -8.14 3.79
C LEU A 34 -4.44 -7.52 3.80
N GLY A 35 -4.60 -6.32 4.37
CA GLY A 35 -5.86 -5.58 4.32
C GLY A 35 -6.19 -5.15 2.90
N VAL A 36 -5.23 -4.57 2.17
CA VAL A 36 -5.40 -4.22 0.75
C VAL A 36 -5.73 -5.45 -0.10
N MET A 37 -5.01 -6.56 0.08
CA MET A 37 -5.31 -7.84 -0.59
C MET A 37 -6.75 -8.29 -0.34
N LYS A 38 -7.17 -8.30 0.93
CA LYS A 38 -8.51 -8.69 1.34
C LYS A 38 -9.59 -7.78 0.77
N ALA A 39 -9.40 -6.46 0.81
CA ALA A 39 -10.35 -5.48 0.29
C ALA A 39 -10.54 -5.60 -1.23
N LEU A 40 -9.48 -5.99 -1.96
CA LEU A 40 -9.54 -6.23 -3.41
C LEU A 40 -9.99 -7.64 -3.78
N GLY A 41 -10.12 -8.56 -2.82
CA GLY A 41 -10.39 -9.97 -3.11
C GLY A 41 -9.24 -10.66 -3.86
N GLU A 42 -8.01 -10.17 -3.72
CA GLU A 42 -6.83 -10.67 -4.43
C GLU A 42 -5.89 -11.40 -3.47
N THR A 43 -5.20 -12.44 -3.95
CA THR A 43 -4.29 -13.26 -3.14
C THR A 43 -2.82 -13.07 -3.47
N GLY A 44 -2.50 -12.15 -4.40
CA GLY A 44 -1.14 -11.97 -4.90
C GLY A 44 -0.70 -10.51 -5.03
N ALA A 45 0.47 -10.20 -4.46
CA ALA A 45 1.08 -8.87 -4.50
C ALA A 45 1.20 -8.28 -5.92
N ARG A 46 1.49 -9.11 -6.92
CA ARG A 46 1.58 -8.68 -8.32
C ARG A 46 0.23 -8.21 -8.90
N ARG A 47 -0.87 -8.86 -8.51
CA ARG A 47 -2.22 -8.48 -8.97
C ARG A 47 -2.68 -7.20 -8.27
N VAL A 48 -2.42 -7.10 -6.96
CA VAL A 48 -2.66 -5.87 -6.20
C VAL A 48 -1.88 -4.69 -6.80
N LEU A 49 -0.60 -4.90 -7.14
CA LEU A 49 0.23 -3.87 -7.79
C LEU A 49 -0.37 -3.42 -9.13
N ALA A 50 -0.82 -4.36 -9.97
CA ALA A 50 -1.45 -4.04 -11.25
C ALA A 50 -2.80 -3.30 -11.07
N ALA A 51 -3.63 -3.72 -10.12
CA ALA A 51 -4.89 -3.04 -9.80
C ALA A 51 -4.65 -1.59 -9.36
N GLY A 52 -3.58 -1.36 -8.60
CA GLY A 52 -3.19 -0.04 -8.12
C GLY A 52 -2.82 0.96 -9.21
N GLU A 53 -2.38 0.51 -10.40
CA GLU A 53 -1.96 1.42 -11.47
C GLU A 53 -3.09 2.34 -11.96
N ALA A 54 -4.35 1.91 -11.85
CA ALA A 54 -5.52 2.73 -12.22
C ALA A 54 -5.72 3.95 -11.31
N TRP A 55 -5.14 3.98 -10.11
CA TRP A 55 -5.34 5.06 -9.13
C TRP A 55 -4.18 6.04 -9.07
N ARG A 56 -3.19 5.94 -9.95
CA ARG A 56 -2.09 6.91 -9.97
C ARG A 56 -2.60 8.30 -10.34
N PRO A 57 -2.03 9.38 -9.75
CA PRO A 57 -0.94 9.40 -8.77
C PRO A 57 -1.41 9.37 -7.29
N TRP A 58 -2.61 8.86 -7.01
CA TRP A 58 -3.30 8.97 -5.72
C TRP A 58 -3.49 7.62 -5.00
N ARG A 59 -2.61 6.65 -5.25
CA ARG A 59 -2.74 5.29 -4.71
C ARG A 59 -2.82 5.22 -3.18
N ALA A 60 -2.20 6.16 -2.46
CA ALA A 60 -2.29 6.22 -1.00
C ALA A 60 -3.73 6.44 -0.53
N TYR A 61 -4.49 7.29 -1.22
CA TYR A 61 -5.90 7.55 -0.90
C TYR A 61 -6.78 6.33 -1.19
N ALA A 62 -6.51 5.62 -2.29
CA ALA A 62 -7.21 4.37 -2.58
C ALA A 62 -6.99 3.33 -1.46
N VAL A 63 -5.75 3.21 -0.95
CA VAL A 63 -5.44 2.33 0.19
C VAL A 63 -6.23 2.72 1.44
N MET A 64 -6.35 4.01 1.75
CA MET A 64 -7.16 4.48 2.88
C MET A 64 -8.64 4.09 2.73
N HIS A 65 -9.22 4.23 1.53
CA HIS A 65 -10.58 3.79 1.26
C HIS A 65 -10.74 2.26 1.35
N LEU A 66 -9.77 1.49 0.87
CA LEU A 66 -9.78 0.03 0.97
C LEU A 66 -9.76 -0.42 2.44
N TRP A 67 -8.92 0.19 3.28
CA TRP A 67 -8.92 -0.08 4.72
C TRP A 67 -10.24 0.29 5.37
N GLN A 68 -10.82 1.45 5.02
CA GLN A 68 -12.10 1.87 5.54
C GLN A 68 -13.21 0.85 5.20
N SER A 69 -13.24 0.31 3.98
CA SER A 69 -14.24 -0.68 3.55
C SER A 69 -14.22 -2.00 4.33
N LEU A 70 -13.15 -2.29 5.06
CA LEU A 70 -13.02 -3.49 5.88
C LEU A 70 -13.49 -3.30 7.33
N THR A 71 -13.79 -2.07 7.73
CA THR A 71 -14.29 -1.77 9.08
C THR A 71 -15.77 -2.14 9.13
N LYS A 72 -16.17 -2.92 10.14
CA LYS A 72 -17.60 -3.12 10.44
C LYS A 72 -18.07 -1.96 11.31
N GLU A 73 -19.21 -1.38 10.97
CA GLU A 73 -19.91 -0.39 11.81
C GLU A 73 -20.26 -0.95 13.19
#